data_AF-A0A1K1SQJ6-F1
#
_entry.id   AF-A0A1K1SQJ6-F1
#
_cell.length_a   1.000
_cell.length_b   1.000
_cell.length_c   1.000
_cell.angle_alpha   90.00
_cell.angle_beta   90.00
_cell.angle_gamma   90.00
#
_symmetry.space_group_name_H-M   'P 1'
#
loop_
_entity.id
_entity.type
_entity.pdbx_description
1 polymer ?
#
loop_
_entity_poly.entity_id
_entity_poly.type
_entity_poly.pdbx_seq_one_letter_code
_entity_poly.pdbx_strand_id
1 'polypeptide(L)'
;MLSGELATFLSGRYLVFNIHSLSYQEFLQFHQLENKFESLILYLRYGGMPFLSNIGLQEELPYEYLRNVYSTILLKDVVARENIRNVSFLENLVTYLADNTGSFFSASNISKYLKSQRVDISP
;
A
#
# COMPACT_ATOMS: atom_id res chain seq x y z
N MET A 1 -9.80 2.44 11.90
CA MET A 1 -10.77 1.50 12.50
C MET A 1 -10.04 0.25 12.99
N LEU A 2 -9.31 0.36 14.10
CA LEU A 2 -8.63 -0.77 14.79
C LEU A 2 -8.90 -0.75 16.31
N SER A 3 -9.56 0.31 16.79
CA SER A 3 -9.76 0.62 18.21
C SER A 3 -10.82 -0.25 18.88
N GLY A 4 -11.84 -0.72 18.15
CA GLY A 4 -12.87 -1.60 18.70
C GLY A 4 -12.38 -3.03 18.95
N GLU A 5 -11.63 -3.61 18.01
CA GLU A 5 -11.10 -4.98 18.11
C GLU A 5 -10.03 -5.10 19.22
N LEU A 6 -9.07 -4.17 19.31
CA LEU A 6 -8.02 -4.18 20.34
C LEU A 6 -8.57 -3.99 21.76
N ALA A 7 -9.61 -3.17 21.93
CA ALA A 7 -10.28 -2.96 23.21
C ALA A 7 -11.02 -4.21 23.74
N THR A 8 -11.33 -5.15 22.84
CA THR A 8 -12.10 -6.36 23.21
C THR A 8 -11.20 -7.46 23.78
N PHE A 9 -9.90 -7.49 23.42
CA PHE A 9 -8.97 -8.56 23.82
C PHE A 9 -8.10 -8.23 25.03
N LEU A 10 -7.94 -6.95 25.37
CA LEU A 10 -7.12 -6.48 26.49
C LEU A 10 -7.99 -5.62 27.39
N SER A 11 -7.79 -5.69 28.71
CA SER A 11 -8.60 -5.10 29.80
C SER A 11 -8.83 -3.56 29.79
N GLY A 12 -8.75 -2.91 28.63
CA GLY A 12 -8.89 -1.48 28.43
C GLY A 12 -7.61 -0.68 28.72
N ARG A 13 -6.51 -1.33 29.13
CA ARG A 13 -5.24 -0.67 29.45
C ARG A 13 -4.20 -0.91 28.36
N TYR A 14 -4.21 -0.07 27.33
CA TYR A 14 -3.21 -0.11 26.27
C TYR A 14 -2.86 1.31 25.80
N LEU A 15 -1.63 1.46 25.31
CA LEU A 15 -1.18 2.61 24.54
C LEU A 15 -1.03 2.15 23.08
N VAL A 16 -1.74 2.80 22.17
CA VAL A 16 -1.60 2.54 20.72
C VAL A 16 -0.59 3.49 20.15
N PHE A 17 0.39 2.94 19.44
CA PHE A 17 1.27 3.71 18.58
C PHE A 17 0.91 3.38 17.13
N ASN A 18 0.48 4.38 16.38
CA ASN A 18 0.25 4.24 14.95
C ASN A 18 1.60 4.40 14.24
N ILE A 19 2.07 3.35 13.61
CA ILE A 19 3.30 3.37 12.83
C ILE A 19 2.95 3.66 11.38
N HIS A 20 3.52 4.73 10.85
CA HIS A 20 3.40 5.12 9.46
C HIS A 20 4.68 4.78 8.69
N SER A 21 4.62 4.88 7.36
CA SER A 21 5.84 4.90 6.56
C SER A 21 6.72 6.09 6.95
N LEU A 22 8.02 5.90 6.85
CA LEU A 22 9.03 6.94 7.01
C LEU A 22 8.70 8.13 6.10
N SER A 23 8.77 9.33 6.66
CA SER A 23 8.88 10.57 5.90
C SER A 23 10.20 10.58 5.11
N TYR A 24 10.33 11.50 4.13
CA TYR A 24 11.57 11.61 3.36
C TYR A 24 12.79 11.88 4.25
N GLN A 25 12.65 12.69 5.31
CA GLN A 25 13.75 12.94 6.25
C GLN A 25 14.15 11.67 7.02
N GLU A 26 13.17 10.93 7.52
CA GLU A 26 13.42 9.65 8.20
C GLU A 26 14.01 8.61 7.24
N PHE A 27 13.58 8.58 5.98
CA PHE A 27 14.14 7.72 4.95
C PHE A 27 15.63 8.00 4.75
N LEU A 28 16.04 9.27 4.61
CA LEU A 28 17.46 9.64 4.53
C LEU A 28 18.24 9.16 5.75
N GLN A 29 17.69 9.34 6.95
CA GLN A 29 18.32 8.92 8.20
C GLN A 29 18.48 7.39 8.29
N PHE A 30 17.42 6.63 7.99
CA PHE A 30 17.40 5.18 8.09
C PHE A 30 18.33 4.53 7.05
N HIS A 31 18.45 5.12 5.87
CA HIS A 31 19.30 4.62 4.79
C HIS A 31 20.69 5.26 4.75
N GLN A 32 21.01 6.16 5.69
CA GLN A 32 22.28 6.89 5.76
C GLN A 32 22.63 7.61 4.46
N LEU A 33 21.62 8.23 3.83
CA LEU A 33 21.75 8.94 2.57
C LEU A 33 21.87 10.45 2.79
N GLU A 34 22.67 11.09 1.96
CA GLU A 34 22.69 12.55 1.88
C GLU A 34 21.44 13.07 1.16
N ASN A 35 21.01 14.28 1.50
CA ASN A 35 19.87 14.91 0.83
C ASN A 35 20.28 15.39 -0.58
N LYS A 36 20.11 14.50 -1.56
CA LYS A 36 20.40 14.75 -2.98
C LYS A 36 19.23 14.31 -3.85
N PHE A 37 19.27 14.73 -5.11
CA PHE A 37 18.25 14.36 -6.07
C PHE A 37 18.15 12.83 -6.24
N GLU A 38 19.27 12.12 -6.23
CA GLU A 38 19.31 10.66 -6.33
C GLU A 38 18.56 9.99 -5.16
N SER A 39 18.74 10.50 -3.93
CA SER A 39 18.04 10.02 -2.74
C SER A 39 16.54 10.26 -2.82
N LEU A 40 16.11 11.40 -3.39
CA LEU A 40 14.71 11.67 -3.68
C LEU A 40 14.14 10.67 -4.69
N ILE A 41 14.88 10.35 -5.75
CA ILE A 41 14.46 9.34 -6.73
C ILE A 41 14.31 7.96 -6.08
N LEU A 42 15.20 7.58 -5.16
CA LEU A 42 15.08 6.34 -4.39
C LEU A 42 13.80 6.34 -3.54
N TYR A 43 13.52 7.43 -2.83
CA TYR A 43 12.30 7.55 -2.02
C TYR A 43 11.03 7.48 -2.86
N LEU A 44 11.00 8.15 -4.02
CA LEU A 44 9.86 8.08 -4.94
C LEU A 44 9.67 6.69 -5.55
N ARG A 45 10.76 5.93 -5.73
CA ARG A 45 10.73 4.58 -6.30
C ARG A 45 10.28 3.52 -5.29
N TYR A 46 10.85 3.53 -4.08
CA TYR A 46 10.66 2.47 -3.09
C TYR A 46 9.68 2.85 -1.97
N GLY A 47 9.40 4.15 -1.80
CA GLY A 47 8.61 4.67 -0.70
C GLY A 47 9.36 4.65 0.63
N GLY A 48 8.61 4.79 1.72
CA GLY A 48 9.14 4.91 3.08
C GLY A 48 8.88 3.70 3.97
N MET A 49 8.74 2.47 3.45
CA MET A 49 8.49 1.32 4.32
C MET A 49 9.71 1.06 5.23
N PRO A 50 9.60 1.10 6.58
CA PRO A 50 10.77 1.11 7.46
C PRO A 50 11.71 -0.09 7.30
N PHE A 51 11.15 -1.27 7.03
CA PHE A 51 11.92 -2.51 6.86
C PHE A 51 12.85 -2.51 5.64
N LEU A 52 12.64 -1.61 4.67
CA LEU A 52 13.53 -1.44 3.53
C LEU A 52 14.97 -1.12 3.98
N SER A 53 15.12 -0.43 5.11
CA SER A 53 16.44 -0.12 5.68
C SER A 53 17.25 -1.36 6.08
N ASN A 54 16.57 -2.48 6.38
CA ASN A 54 17.21 -3.73 6.79
C ASN A 54 17.65 -4.60 5.61
N ILE A 55 16.97 -4.48 4.47
CA ILE A 55 17.22 -5.32 3.28
C ILE A 55 17.96 -4.57 2.17
N GLY A 56 18.11 -3.24 2.30
CA GLY A 56 18.78 -2.39 1.32
C GLY A 56 17.83 -1.84 0.25
N LEU A 57 18.37 -0.99 -0.62
CA LEU A 57 17.66 -0.34 -1.74
C LEU A 57 18.24 -0.72 -3.11
N GLN A 58 19.05 -1.77 -3.12
CA GLN A 58 19.73 -2.30 -4.29
C GLN A 58 19.30 -3.76 -4.42
N GLU A 59 19.23 -4.29 -5.64
CA GLU A 59 18.75 -5.65 -5.96
C GLU A 59 17.21 -5.80 -6.01
N GLU A 60 16.77 -7.04 -6.23
CA GLU A 60 15.36 -7.41 -6.46
C GLU A 60 14.56 -7.56 -5.15
N LEU A 61 15.26 -7.76 -4.03
CA LEU A 61 14.69 -8.01 -2.71
C LEU A 61 13.71 -6.92 -2.22
N PRO A 62 13.97 -5.60 -2.42
CA PRO A 62 13.02 -4.56 -2.05
C PRO A 62 11.69 -4.68 -2.79
N TYR A 63 11.71 -5.06 -4.07
CA TYR A 63 10.50 -5.23 -4.87
C TYR A 63 9.71 -6.45 -4.43
N GLU A 64 10.38 -7.56 -4.13
CA GLU A 64 9.74 -8.75 -3.59
C GLU A 64 9.06 -8.45 -2.24
N TYR A 65 9.76 -7.76 -1.34
CA TYR A 65 9.21 -7.33 -0.07
C TYR A 65 7.96 -6.45 -0.25
N LEU A 66 8.04 -5.40 -1.08
CA LEU A 66 6.91 -4.50 -1.32
C LEU A 66 5.72 -5.23 -1.97
N ARG A 67 5.98 -6.17 -2.87
CA ARG A 67 4.95 -7.04 -3.47
C ARG A 67 4.27 -7.91 -2.41
N ASN A 68 5.05 -8.50 -1.49
CA ASN A 68 4.50 -9.33 -0.42
C ASN A 68 3.67 -8.51 0.58
N VAL A 69 4.11 -7.29 0.91
CA VAL A 69 3.32 -6.35 1.72
C VAL A 69 2.01 -6.01 1.02
N TYR A 70 2.07 -5.64 -0.26
CA TYR A 70 0.89 -5.36 -1.08
C TYR A 70 -0.09 -6.54 -1.11
N SER A 71 0.39 -7.75 -1.44
CA SER A 71 -0.45 -8.95 -1.50
C SER A 71 -1.06 -9.29 -0.13
N THR A 72 -0.33 -9.05 0.96
CA THR A 72 -0.85 -9.27 2.31
C THR A 72 -2.01 -8.31 2.61
N ILE A 73 -1.82 -7.01 2.35
CA ILE A 73 -2.85 -6.00 2.56
C ILE A 73 -4.08 -6.32 1.70
N LEU A 74 -3.88 -6.61 0.41
CA LEU A 74 -4.97 -6.88 -0.50
C LEU A 74 -5.76 -8.13 -0.11
N LEU A 75 -5.06 -9.25 0.10
CA LEU A 75 -5.71 -10.55 0.29
C LEU A 75 -6.22 -10.74 1.72
N LYS A 76 -5.44 -10.37 2.75
CA LYS A 76 -5.83 -10.58 4.14
C LYS A 76 -6.66 -9.43 4.68
N ASP A 77 -6.19 -8.20 4.49
CA ASP A 77 -6.78 -7.06 5.18
C ASP A 77 -8.01 -6.50 4.47
N VAL A 78 -8.13 -6.72 3.15
CA VAL A 78 -9.27 -6.25 2.35
C VAL A 78 -10.16 -7.42 1.91
N VAL A 79 -9.64 -8.38 1.13
CA VAL A 79 -10.47 -9.45 0.56
C VAL A 79 -11.08 -10.34 1.64
N ALA A 80 -10.28 -10.85 2.58
CA ALA A 80 -10.79 -11.73 3.63
C ALA A 80 -11.67 -10.98 4.65
N ARG A 81 -11.29 -9.75 5.02
CA ARG A 81 -12.06 -8.92 5.97
C ARG A 81 -13.44 -8.55 5.42
N GLU A 82 -13.51 -8.16 4.15
CA GLU A 82 -14.75 -7.68 3.52
C GLU A 82 -15.47 -8.78 2.70
N ASN A 83 -14.99 -10.02 2.73
CA ASN A 83 -15.54 -11.17 2.00
C ASN A 83 -15.73 -10.92 0.49
N ILE A 84 -14.73 -10.29 -0.15
CA ILE A 84 -14.80 -9.92 -1.57
C ILE A 84 -14.70 -11.17 -2.44
N ARG A 85 -15.71 -11.38 -3.30
CA ARG A 85 -15.78 -12.54 -4.20
C ARG A 85 -14.92 -12.39 -5.46
N ASN A 86 -14.90 -11.19 -6.05
CA ASN A 86 -14.19 -10.92 -7.30
C ASN A 86 -12.86 -10.22 -7.03
N VAL A 87 -11.83 -11.00 -6.67
CA VAL A 87 -10.49 -10.48 -6.36
C VAL A 87 -9.82 -9.88 -7.60
N SER A 88 -9.98 -10.49 -8.78
CA SER A 88 -9.38 -9.98 -10.02
C SER A 88 -9.90 -8.58 -10.37
N PHE A 89 -11.20 -8.33 -10.17
CA PHE A 89 -11.77 -7.00 -10.34
C PHE A 89 -11.14 -5.97 -9.39
N LEU A 90 -10.91 -6.35 -8.13
CA LEU A 90 -10.28 -5.48 -7.15
C LEU A 90 -8.83 -5.16 -7.55
N GLU A 91 -8.05 -6.14 -8.01
CA GLU A 91 -6.68 -5.94 -8.50
C GLU A 91 -6.63 -4.97 -9.69
N ASN A 92 -7.56 -5.12 -10.64
CA ASN A 92 -7.70 -4.20 -11.77
C ASN A 92 -8.05 -2.79 -11.31
N LEU A 93 -8.94 -2.65 -10.32
CA LEU A 93 -9.31 -1.36 -9.74
C LEU A 93 -8.11 -0.71 -9.05
N VAL A 94 -7.35 -1.46 -8.25
CA VAL A 94 -6.18 -0.92 -7.55
C VAL A 94 -5.10 -0.48 -8.56
N THR A 95 -4.86 -1.27 -9.61
CA THR A 95 -3.93 -0.92 -10.68
C THR A 95 -4.36 0.36 -11.39
N TYR A 96 -5.65 0.48 -11.75
CA TYR A 96 -6.19 1.70 -12.34
C TYR A 96 -5.99 2.92 -11.44
N LEU A 97 -6.27 2.80 -10.14
CA LEU A 97 -6.07 3.89 -9.19
C LEU A 97 -4.61 4.28 -9.06
N ALA A 98 -3.69 3.31 -9.05
CA ALA A 98 -2.25 3.55 -9.02
C ALA A 98 -1.77 4.33 -10.26
N ASP A 99 -2.22 3.93 -11.46
CA ASP A 99 -1.87 4.60 -12.73
C ASP A 99 -2.42 6.03 -12.81
N ASN A 100 -3.50 6.32 -12.10
CA ASN A 100 -4.15 7.63 -12.08
C ASN A 100 -3.81 8.44 -10.83
N THR A 101 -2.77 8.05 -10.08
CA THR A 101 -2.31 8.80 -8.91
C THR A 101 -1.96 10.24 -9.29
N GLY A 102 -2.60 11.22 -8.63
CA GLY A 102 -2.44 12.64 -8.94
C GLY A 102 -3.45 13.21 -9.94
N SER A 103 -4.31 12.38 -10.52
CA SER A 103 -5.45 12.82 -11.35
C SER A 103 -6.75 12.83 -10.56
N PHE A 104 -7.69 13.71 -10.94
CA PHE A 104 -9.04 13.70 -10.37
C PHE A 104 -9.79 12.45 -10.85
N PHE A 105 -10.22 11.61 -9.92
CA PHE A 105 -11.09 10.46 -10.20
C PHE A 105 -12.46 10.63 -9.55
N SER A 106 -13.45 9.93 -10.09
CA SER A 106 -14.81 9.84 -9.52
C SER A 106 -15.30 8.41 -9.66
N ALA A 107 -16.28 8.02 -8.83
CA ALA A 107 -16.91 6.70 -8.92
C ALA A 107 -17.48 6.43 -10.34
N SER A 108 -18.00 7.47 -11.00
CA SER A 108 -18.50 7.39 -12.37
C SER A 108 -17.39 7.12 -13.39
N ASN A 109 -16.26 7.82 -13.27
CA ASN A 109 -15.12 7.61 -14.18
C ASN A 109 -14.47 6.24 -13.96
N ILE A 110 -14.35 5.79 -12.70
CA ILE A 110 -13.89 4.44 -12.35
C ILE A 110 -14.81 3.39 -12.99
N SER A 111 -16.13 3.52 -12.84
CA SER A 111 -17.09 2.57 -13.42
C SER A 111 -17.03 2.54 -14.95
N LYS A 112 -16.90 3.70 -15.60
CA LYS A 112 -16.77 3.79 -17.06
C LYS A 112 -15.47 3.15 -17.56
N TYR A 113 -14.34 3.41 -16.90
CA TYR A 113 -13.06 2.81 -17.23
C TYR A 113 -13.11 1.28 -17.11
N LEU A 114 -13.60 0.76 -15.98
CA LEU A 114 -13.67 -0.68 -15.74
C LEU A 114 -14.59 -1.41 -16.75
N LYS A 115 -15.70 -0.78 -17.16
CA LYS A 115 -16.56 -1.30 -18.24
C LYS A 115 -15.86 -1.28 -19.59
N SER A 116 -15.07 -0.25 -19.89
CA SER A 116 -14.34 -0.13 -21.15
C SER A 116 -13.21 -1.17 -21.32
N GLN A 117 -12.65 -1.64 -20.20
CA GLN A 117 -11.62 -2.69 -20.18
C GLN A 117 -12.17 -4.11 -20.46
N ARG A 118 -13.48 -4.27 -20.77
CA ARG A 118 -14.14 -5.58 -20.98
C ARG A 118 -13.82 -6.60 -19.89
N VAL A 119 -13.78 -6.17 -18.62
CA VAL A 119 -13.84 -7.13 -17.51
C VAL A 119 -15.25 -7.69 -17.54
N ASP A 120 -15.38 -8.92 -18.05
CA ASP A 120 -16.62 -9.68 -18.06
C ASP A 120 -17.03 -9.93 -16.60
N ILE A 121 -17.79 -9.00 -16.03
CA ILE A 121 -18.47 -9.16 -14.76
C ILE A 121 -19.64 -10.12 -14.99
N SER A 122 -19.29 -11.40 -15.12
CA SER A 122 -20.28 -12.48 -15.13
C SER A 122 -21.07 -12.46 -13.81
N PRO A 123 -22.40 -12.69 -13.87
CA PRO A 123 -23.33 -12.51 -12.76
C PRO A 123 -23.12 -13.45 -11.57
#